data_AF-A0AAE0VGR4-F1
#
_entry.id   AF-A0AAE0VGR4-F1
#
_cell.length_a   1.000
_cell.length_b   1.000
_cell.length_c   1.000
_cell.angle_alpha   90.00
_cell.angle_beta   90.00
_cell.angle_gamma   90.00
#
_symmetry.space_group_name_H-M   'P 1'
#
loop_
_entity.id
_entity.type
_entity.pdbx_description
1 polymer ?
#
loop_
_entity_poly.entity_id
_entity_poly.type
_entity_poly.pdbx_seq_one_letter_code
_entity_poly.pdbx_strand_id
1 'polypeptide(L)'
;MEIQKMNDEDDRKLRCNWSFLKQELNVNDFVNRFVELGVFTLQQGDEINNVQPKTQSMKAERFLETVVQCGDRGYQTLCNILRENTDNRYSHVIDKLGITTVIINHDAMNNRPESGRPSSNTSNTSSSTRSIPSRDGETGERNIRVGHSARRAWRPESSASDVSELSNTVSSTNNSSNNCDNRSTYTDSCNSNYNNQNTGHNNNNTSVRQNYQPDGAEGTYGQYSRSSSSGEFVREDGSSIASNLEKAKANGMSNVAQNLEKARAKVASGGEVDMQALEQELVRIAPTIAELFQKITKQTNNVTATTEEELRRIKDENERLRKTNKSLIEKLNSFQQKIIALQLENKKLRQYGDSEKIAKDELDEKSKELEGLQKRLEEQKRVLEAKEEELNAQLARLKEIEKENIEQRKKLSNLETLYEEGVIERDFQQEQISDLMTERNRQRNQIDQLEDKQKQGEERLWRLEERLRQLETGTQRSKRRQNMSSLSRNPWMNGIMERSHHTAVKFNPGSSKKGLFDPGLYLPNR
;
A
#
# COMPACT_ATOMS: atom_id res chain seq x y z
N MET A 1 20.31 7.72 14.36
CA MET A 1 18.94 7.47 13.89
C MET A 1 18.03 8.27 14.80
N GLU A 2 17.17 9.13 14.25
CA GLU A 2 16.08 9.71 15.04
C GLU A 2 15.12 8.60 15.43
N ILE A 3 14.75 8.54 16.71
CA ILE A 3 13.73 7.61 17.20
C ILE A 3 12.39 8.26 16.87
N GLN A 4 11.83 7.88 15.72
CA GLN A 4 10.51 8.33 15.31
C GLN A 4 9.47 7.78 16.29
N LYS A 5 8.93 8.65 17.15
CA LYS A 5 7.93 8.28 18.17
C LYS A 5 6.73 7.65 17.48
N MET A 6 6.28 6.50 18.00
CA MET A 6 5.08 5.83 17.49
C MET A 6 3.84 6.72 17.62
N ASN A 7 2.94 6.62 16.64
CA ASN A 7 1.61 7.20 16.68
C ASN A 7 0.87 6.77 17.96
N ASP A 8 0.30 7.74 18.69
CA ASP A 8 -0.35 7.50 19.99
C ASP A 8 -1.56 6.55 19.87
N GLU A 9 -2.22 6.53 18.73
CA GLU A 9 -3.33 5.59 18.45
C GLU A 9 -2.84 4.13 18.36
N ASP A 10 -1.68 3.90 17.74
CA ASP A 10 -1.16 2.56 17.51
C ASP A 10 -0.44 2.02 18.76
N ASP A 11 0.17 2.91 19.56
CA ASP A 11 0.62 2.60 20.93
C ASP A 11 -0.55 2.17 21.82
N ARG A 12 -1.67 2.91 21.76
CA ARG A 12 -2.90 2.57 22.47
C ARG A 12 -3.44 1.20 22.04
N LYS A 13 -3.51 0.89 20.73
CA LYS A 13 -3.97 -0.43 20.24
C LYS A 13 -3.10 -1.58 20.73
N LEU A 14 -1.77 -1.43 20.72
CA LEU A 14 -0.86 -2.44 21.26
C LEU A 14 -1.06 -2.62 22.77
N ARG A 15 -1.10 -1.53 23.54
CA ARG A 15 -1.25 -1.59 25.00
C ARG A 15 -2.61 -2.14 25.44
N CYS A 16 -3.71 -1.74 24.80
CA CYS A 16 -5.05 -2.25 25.11
C CYS A 16 -5.20 -3.75 24.84
N ASN A 17 -4.40 -4.32 23.92
CA ASN A 17 -4.43 -5.74 23.58
C ASN A 17 -3.21 -6.53 24.08
N TRP A 18 -2.37 -5.93 24.95
CA TRP A 18 -1.05 -6.46 25.33
C TRP A 18 -1.09 -7.89 25.89
N SER A 19 -2.03 -8.18 26.79
CA SER A 19 -2.19 -9.50 27.40
C SER A 19 -2.57 -10.59 26.40
N PHE A 20 -3.38 -10.24 25.39
CA PHE A 20 -3.79 -11.12 24.31
C PHE A 20 -2.63 -11.38 23.33
N LEU A 21 -1.91 -10.32 22.91
CA LEU A 21 -0.73 -10.46 22.04
C LEU A 21 0.37 -11.34 22.68
N LYS A 22 0.56 -11.26 24.01
CA LYS A 22 1.50 -12.12 24.74
C LYS A 22 1.16 -13.62 24.72
N GLN A 23 -0.09 -13.97 24.44
CA GLN A 23 -0.56 -15.36 24.35
C GLN A 23 -0.54 -15.87 22.90
N GLU A 24 -0.99 -15.04 21.95
CA GLU A 24 -1.22 -15.46 20.56
C GLU A 24 0.02 -15.36 19.64
N LEU A 25 1.02 -14.52 19.97
CA LEU A 25 2.18 -14.35 19.09
C LEU A 25 3.23 -15.45 19.30
N ASN A 26 3.60 -16.15 18.21
CA ASN A 26 4.79 -17.00 18.19
C ASN A 26 6.03 -16.17 17.87
N VAL A 27 6.63 -15.60 18.92
CA VAL A 27 7.73 -14.62 18.86
C VAL A 27 8.88 -15.00 17.94
N ASN A 28 9.26 -16.29 17.89
CA ASN A 28 10.42 -16.73 17.11
C ASN A 28 10.21 -16.46 15.60
N ASP A 29 8.97 -16.58 15.10
CA ASP A 29 8.63 -16.37 13.68
C ASP A 29 8.74 -14.89 13.29
N PHE A 30 8.46 -13.99 14.25
CA PHE A 30 8.52 -12.54 14.04
C PHE A 30 9.95 -12.01 14.20
N VAL A 31 10.70 -12.43 15.22
CA VAL A 31 12.02 -11.88 15.54
C VAL A 31 12.98 -12.00 14.34
N ASN A 32 13.05 -13.16 13.71
CA ASN A 32 13.94 -13.38 12.56
C ASN A 32 13.60 -12.42 11.41
N ARG A 33 12.31 -12.30 11.07
CA ARG A 33 11.81 -11.44 9.99
C ARG A 33 11.98 -9.94 10.30
N PHE A 34 11.90 -9.54 11.56
CA PHE A 34 12.22 -8.18 12.01
C PHE A 34 13.73 -7.84 11.89
N VAL A 35 14.61 -8.82 12.11
CA VAL A 35 16.06 -8.67 11.90
C VAL A 35 16.39 -8.63 10.40
N GLU A 36 15.79 -9.50 9.59
CA GLU A 36 15.93 -9.53 8.12
C GLU A 36 15.50 -8.21 7.47
N LEU A 37 14.39 -7.62 7.92
CA LEU A 37 13.91 -6.30 7.47
C LEU A 37 14.69 -5.11 8.07
N GLY A 38 15.75 -5.38 8.85
CA GLY A 38 16.61 -4.37 9.47
C GLY A 38 15.89 -3.43 10.43
N VAL A 39 14.80 -3.90 11.06
CA VAL A 39 14.01 -3.15 12.05
C VAL A 39 14.57 -3.38 13.45
N PHE A 40 14.95 -4.63 13.74
CA PHE A 40 15.75 -4.98 14.90
C PHE A 40 17.22 -5.15 14.53
N THR A 41 18.12 -4.82 15.45
CA THR A 41 19.52 -5.25 15.38
C THR A 41 19.64 -6.74 15.73
N LEU A 42 20.73 -7.39 15.32
CA LEU A 42 21.03 -8.77 15.69
C LEU A 42 20.99 -8.96 17.22
N GLN A 43 21.58 -8.00 17.96
CA GLN A 43 21.57 -7.98 19.42
C GLN A 43 20.15 -7.93 20.01
N GLN A 44 19.24 -7.10 19.47
CA GLN A 44 17.85 -7.05 19.94
C GLN A 44 17.14 -8.39 19.71
N GLY A 45 17.38 -9.04 18.57
CA GLY A 45 16.86 -10.39 18.31
C GLY A 45 17.37 -11.43 19.30
N ASP A 46 18.66 -11.41 19.62
CA ASP A 46 19.28 -12.29 20.62
C ASP A 46 18.76 -12.00 22.04
N GLU A 47 18.58 -10.74 22.43
CA GLU A 47 18.00 -10.34 23.72
C GLU A 47 16.58 -10.90 23.88
N ILE A 48 15.71 -10.73 22.87
CA ILE A 48 14.34 -11.25 22.87
C ILE A 48 14.33 -12.80 22.92
N ASN A 49 15.22 -13.45 22.18
CA ASN A 49 15.27 -14.91 22.14
C ASN A 49 15.84 -15.56 23.40
N ASN A 50 16.64 -14.83 24.19
CA ASN A 50 17.32 -15.32 25.39
C ASN A 50 16.78 -14.76 26.71
N VAL A 51 15.64 -14.05 26.70
CA VAL A 51 14.95 -13.58 27.92
C VAL A 51 14.81 -14.70 28.95
N GLN A 52 15.10 -14.37 30.21
CA GLN A 52 14.88 -15.25 31.35
C GLN A 52 13.73 -14.71 32.24
N PRO A 53 12.78 -15.56 32.67
CA PRO A 53 12.65 -16.98 32.33
C PRO A 53 12.26 -17.19 30.85
N LYS A 54 12.72 -18.30 30.25
CA LYS A 54 12.46 -18.67 28.83
C LYS A 54 11.01 -19.09 28.54
N THR A 55 10.02 -18.30 28.98
CA THR A 55 8.59 -18.52 28.68
C THR A 55 8.18 -17.70 27.46
N GLN A 56 7.20 -18.20 26.68
CA GLN A 56 6.68 -17.48 25.50
C GLN A 56 6.13 -16.09 25.88
N SER A 57 5.44 -15.99 27.02
CA SER A 57 4.88 -14.73 27.54
C SER A 57 5.97 -13.67 27.80
N MET A 58 7.10 -14.04 28.39
CA MET A 58 8.24 -13.13 28.62
C MET A 58 8.95 -12.73 27.33
N LYS A 59 9.12 -13.68 26.39
CA LYS A 59 9.63 -13.37 25.05
C LYS A 59 8.72 -12.40 24.32
N ALA A 60 7.40 -12.59 24.41
CA ALA A 60 6.41 -11.77 23.71
C ALA A 60 6.32 -10.37 24.30
N GLU A 61 6.43 -10.24 25.63
CA GLU A 61 6.57 -8.97 26.31
C GLU A 61 7.79 -8.19 25.81
N ARG A 62 8.97 -8.83 25.84
CA ARG A 62 10.21 -8.16 25.39
C ARG A 62 10.19 -7.83 23.90
N PHE A 63 9.57 -8.69 23.08
CA PHE A 63 9.32 -8.41 21.66
C PHE A 63 8.46 -7.16 21.49
N LEU A 64 7.30 -7.09 22.15
CA LEU A 64 6.37 -5.96 22.04
C LEU A 64 6.97 -4.65 22.60
N GLU A 65 7.72 -4.70 23.71
CA GLU A 65 8.52 -3.56 24.19
C GLU A 65 9.47 -3.03 23.10
N THR A 66 10.16 -3.95 22.41
CA THR A 66 11.12 -3.59 21.35
C THR A 66 10.39 -3.03 20.13
N VAL A 67 9.23 -3.58 19.75
CA VAL A 67 8.36 -3.02 18.68
C VAL A 67 7.96 -1.58 18.99
N VAL A 68 7.54 -1.29 20.23
CA VAL A 68 7.18 0.07 20.68
C VAL A 68 8.40 1.01 20.65
N GLN A 69 9.58 0.54 21.06
CA GLN A 69 10.83 1.32 20.98
C GLN A 69 11.26 1.64 19.53
N CYS A 70 10.97 0.74 18.59
CA CYS A 70 11.19 0.93 17.15
C CYS A 70 10.19 1.87 16.47
N GLY A 71 9.19 2.38 17.20
CA GLY A 71 8.26 3.40 16.70
C GLY A 71 7.30 2.89 15.62
N ASP A 72 6.83 3.81 14.78
CA ASP A 72 5.93 3.51 13.65
C ASP A 72 6.46 2.38 12.76
N ARG A 73 7.79 2.36 12.51
CA ARG A 73 8.43 1.32 11.70
C ARG A 73 8.30 -0.07 12.34
N GLY A 74 8.35 -0.16 13.67
CA GLY A 74 8.09 -1.39 14.39
C GLY A 74 6.66 -1.88 14.20
N TYR A 75 5.67 -1.00 14.44
CA TYR A 75 4.26 -1.33 14.31
C TYR A 75 3.83 -1.69 12.88
N GLN A 76 4.28 -0.92 11.88
CA GLN A 76 3.99 -1.21 10.47
C GLN A 76 4.57 -2.57 10.05
N THR A 77 5.79 -2.89 10.50
CA THR A 77 6.41 -4.19 10.21
C THR A 77 5.65 -5.34 10.88
N LEU A 78 5.19 -5.17 12.12
CA LEU A 78 4.30 -6.14 12.78
C LEU A 78 3.03 -6.38 11.95
N CYS A 79 2.37 -5.29 11.51
CA CYS A 79 1.16 -5.37 10.70
C CYS A 79 1.38 -6.06 9.36
N ASN A 80 2.49 -5.78 8.67
CA ASN A 80 2.82 -6.40 7.39
C ASN A 80 3.08 -7.91 7.57
N ILE A 81 3.87 -8.30 8.57
CA ILE A 81 4.14 -9.73 8.84
C ILE A 81 2.86 -10.47 9.24
N LEU A 82 1.95 -9.84 10.00
CA LEU A 82 0.63 -10.41 10.31
C LEU A 82 -0.18 -10.66 9.02
N ARG A 83 -0.24 -9.70 8.09
CA ARG A 83 -0.96 -9.83 6.81
C ARG A 83 -0.31 -10.82 5.83
N GLU A 84 1.01 -10.91 5.80
CA GLU A 84 1.77 -11.79 4.90
C GLU A 84 1.74 -13.28 5.32
N ASN A 85 1.14 -13.62 6.46
CA ASN A 85 0.94 -15.01 6.88
C ASN A 85 -0.28 -15.64 6.18
N THR A 86 -0.02 -16.33 5.07
CA THR A 86 -1.01 -17.06 4.24
C THR A 86 -1.81 -18.12 5.00
N ASP A 87 -1.29 -18.63 6.12
CA ASP A 87 -1.91 -19.68 6.94
C ASP A 87 -3.18 -19.23 7.68
N ASN A 88 -3.56 -17.95 7.59
CA ASN A 88 -4.64 -17.31 8.37
C ASN A 88 -4.52 -17.44 9.91
N ARG A 89 -3.41 -17.99 10.41
CA ARG A 89 -3.15 -18.28 11.83
C ARG A 89 -3.28 -17.06 12.74
N TYR A 90 -3.10 -15.86 12.20
CA TYR A 90 -3.18 -14.60 12.94
C TYR A 90 -4.39 -13.73 12.56
N SER A 91 -5.41 -14.28 11.89
CA SER A 91 -6.62 -13.52 11.51
C SER A 91 -7.29 -12.86 12.71
N HIS A 92 -7.44 -13.60 13.82
CA HIS A 92 -7.99 -13.08 15.07
C HIS A 92 -7.13 -11.97 15.69
N VAL A 93 -5.82 -11.95 15.46
CA VAL A 93 -4.91 -10.88 15.89
C VAL A 93 -5.07 -9.63 15.02
N ILE A 94 -5.20 -9.81 13.69
CA ILE A 94 -5.49 -8.73 12.73
C ILE A 94 -6.81 -8.04 13.09
N ASP A 95 -7.88 -8.82 13.29
CA ASP A 95 -9.21 -8.33 13.67
C ASP A 95 -9.16 -7.59 15.01
N LYS A 96 -8.49 -8.16 16.02
CA LYS A 96 -8.42 -7.59 17.37
C LYS A 96 -7.62 -6.29 17.44
N LEU A 97 -6.59 -6.14 16.60
CA LEU A 97 -5.84 -4.90 16.45
C LEU A 97 -6.53 -3.87 15.53
N GLY A 98 -7.65 -4.24 14.88
CA GLY A 98 -8.33 -3.37 13.92
C GLY A 98 -7.46 -3.03 12.72
N ILE A 99 -6.53 -3.93 12.33
CA ILE A 99 -5.65 -3.71 11.18
C ILE A 99 -6.51 -3.88 9.93
N THR A 100 -6.94 -2.77 9.35
CA THR A 100 -7.75 -2.78 8.13
C THR A 100 -6.97 -3.50 7.02
N THR A 101 -7.50 -4.63 6.57
CA THR A 101 -6.99 -5.40 5.43
C THR A 101 -7.31 -4.63 4.15
N VAL A 102 -6.50 -3.61 3.87
CA VAL A 102 -6.40 -3.05 2.51
C VAL A 102 -5.74 -4.13 1.67
N ILE A 103 -6.57 -4.94 1.01
CA ILE A 103 -6.12 -6.02 0.14
C ILE A 103 -5.47 -5.39 -1.09
N ILE A 104 -4.16 -5.17 -1.01
CA ILE A 104 -3.33 -4.83 -2.17
C ILE A 104 -3.16 -6.13 -2.97
N ASN A 105 -4.13 -6.40 -3.86
CA ASN A 105 -4.11 -7.53 -4.79
C ASN A 105 -2.89 -7.43 -5.72
N HIS A 106 -1.76 -8.00 -5.31
CA HIS A 106 -0.50 -7.93 -6.04
C HIS A 106 -0.42 -8.92 -7.23
N ASP A 107 -1.31 -9.91 -7.27
CA ASP A 107 -1.28 -11.01 -8.25
C ASP A 107 -1.92 -10.70 -9.61
N ALA A 108 -2.57 -9.55 -9.76
CA ALA A 108 -3.32 -9.20 -10.98
C ALA A 108 -2.44 -8.82 -12.20
N MET A 109 -1.11 -8.78 -12.07
CA MET A 109 -0.20 -8.16 -13.06
C MET A 109 0.65 -9.13 -13.90
N ASN A 110 0.62 -10.45 -13.64
CA ASN A 110 1.55 -11.40 -14.27
C ASN A 110 1.00 -12.25 -15.44
N ASN A 111 -0.27 -12.13 -15.83
CA ASN A 111 -0.82 -12.85 -16.98
C ASN A 111 -0.83 -12.01 -18.27
N ARG A 112 0.34 -11.93 -18.92
CA ARG A 112 0.51 -11.36 -20.26
C ARG A 112 0.54 -12.49 -21.31
N PRO A 113 -0.48 -12.65 -22.18
CA PRO A 113 -0.41 -13.62 -23.26
C PRO A 113 0.57 -13.15 -24.35
N GLU A 114 1.36 -14.09 -24.86
CA GLU A 114 2.39 -13.89 -25.87
C GLU A 114 1.88 -14.26 -27.27
N SER A 115 2.45 -13.63 -28.30
CA SER A 115 2.27 -13.89 -29.76
C SER A 115 0.94 -13.45 -30.42
N GLY A 116 1.05 -12.77 -31.57
CA GLY A 116 -0.11 -12.26 -32.33
C GLY A 116 0.18 -11.18 -33.39
N ARG A 117 1.20 -11.36 -34.25
CA ARG A 117 1.45 -10.52 -35.46
C ARG A 117 0.39 -10.87 -36.53
N PRO A 118 -0.14 -9.92 -37.35
CA PRO A 118 0.59 -9.31 -38.49
C PRO A 118 0.35 -7.78 -38.63
N SER A 119 1.32 -6.97 -39.06
CA SER A 119 1.74 -6.66 -40.45
C SER A 119 0.77 -5.82 -41.32
N SER A 120 1.12 -4.53 -41.47
CA SER A 120 1.06 -3.68 -42.69
C SER A 120 -0.23 -3.50 -43.52
N ASN A 121 -0.75 -2.25 -43.54
CA ASN A 121 -0.98 -1.39 -44.73
C ASN A 121 -1.61 -0.04 -44.26
N THR A 122 -1.01 1.14 -44.47
CA THR A 122 -0.98 2.02 -45.67
C THR A 122 -2.33 2.62 -46.13
N SER A 123 -2.53 3.87 -45.72
CA SER A 123 -3.00 5.02 -46.55
C SER A 123 -4.50 5.26 -46.84
N ASN A 124 -4.80 6.58 -46.88
CA ASN A 124 -5.94 7.31 -47.47
C ASN A 124 -7.19 7.53 -46.60
N THR A 125 -7.49 8.78 -46.17
CA THR A 125 -8.23 9.84 -46.91
C THR A 125 -9.55 9.40 -47.56
N SER A 126 -10.68 9.77 -46.95
CA SER A 126 -11.57 10.85 -47.45
C SER A 126 -12.88 10.97 -46.65
N SER A 127 -13.60 12.07 -46.87
CA SER A 127 -14.78 12.53 -46.15
C SER A 127 -16.12 12.18 -46.82
N SER A 128 -17.12 11.80 -46.02
CA SER A 128 -18.58 11.97 -46.26
C SER A 128 -19.31 11.53 -44.98
N THR A 129 -20.15 12.32 -44.30
CA THR A 129 -21.48 12.89 -44.65
C THR A 129 -22.56 11.87 -44.99
N ARG A 130 -23.76 12.07 -44.40
CA ARG A 130 -25.02 11.27 -44.51
C ARG A 130 -25.02 9.92 -43.76
N SER A 131 -26.14 9.45 -43.17
CA SER A 131 -27.44 10.08 -42.89
C SER A 131 -28.20 9.34 -41.79
N ILE A 132 -29.09 10.06 -41.10
CA ILE A 132 -30.15 9.51 -40.24
C ILE A 132 -31.18 8.73 -41.09
N PRO A 133 -31.83 7.71 -40.53
CA PRO A 133 -33.28 7.61 -40.71
C PRO A 133 -34.03 7.54 -39.37
N SER A 134 -34.97 8.47 -39.18
CA SER A 134 -36.05 8.31 -38.20
C SER A 134 -36.99 7.22 -38.70
N ARG A 135 -37.61 6.48 -37.78
CA ARG A 135 -38.83 5.72 -38.07
C ARG A 135 -39.73 5.69 -36.85
N ASP A 136 -40.63 6.65 -36.82
CA ASP A 136 -41.78 6.70 -35.95
C ASP A 136 -42.76 5.53 -36.22
N GLY A 137 -43.63 5.25 -35.26
CA GLY A 137 -45.01 4.87 -35.58
C GLY A 137 -45.56 3.56 -35.03
N GLU A 138 -46.62 3.71 -34.23
CA GLU A 138 -47.85 2.91 -34.28
C GLU A 138 -47.99 1.58 -33.49
N THR A 139 -48.45 1.75 -32.25
CA THR A 139 -49.77 1.30 -31.72
C THR A 139 -50.28 -0.14 -31.86
N GLY A 140 -50.92 -0.63 -30.78
CA GLY A 140 -51.94 -1.70 -30.83
C GLY A 140 -51.61 -2.86 -29.87
N GLU A 141 -51.96 -2.80 -28.59
CA GLU A 141 -53.27 -3.19 -28.01
C GLU A 141 -53.61 -4.69 -27.99
N ARG A 142 -53.79 -5.17 -26.74
CA ARG A 142 -54.83 -6.12 -26.26
C ARG A 142 -54.64 -7.65 -26.34
N ASN A 143 -54.90 -8.25 -25.17
CA ASN A 143 -55.74 -9.43 -24.91
C ASN A 143 -55.15 -10.84 -25.17
N ILE A 144 -55.50 -11.91 -24.43
CA ILE A 144 -56.16 -12.15 -23.12
C ILE A 144 -56.01 -13.68 -22.81
N ARG A 145 -56.27 -14.14 -21.57
CA ARG A 145 -56.53 -15.56 -21.17
C ARG A 145 -55.35 -16.57 -21.24
N VAL A 146 -55.30 -17.67 -20.48
CA VAL A 146 -55.89 -18.09 -19.17
C VAL A 146 -55.20 -19.41 -18.78
N GLY A 147 -55.15 -19.79 -17.50
CA GLY A 147 -55.03 -21.22 -17.14
C GLY A 147 -54.33 -21.58 -15.82
N HIS A 148 -55.13 -21.79 -14.78
CA HIS A 148 -55.05 -22.82 -13.70
C HIS A 148 -53.68 -23.20 -13.07
N SER A 149 -53.43 -23.10 -11.77
CA SER A 149 -54.15 -23.60 -10.55
C SER A 149 -53.70 -24.98 -10.03
N ALA A 150 -52.93 -24.98 -8.93
CA ALA A 150 -52.86 -25.97 -7.85
C ALA A 150 -52.07 -25.31 -6.69
N ARG A 151 -52.57 -25.05 -5.47
CA ARG A 151 -53.12 -25.93 -4.41
C ARG A 151 -52.18 -27.07 -3.98
N ARG A 152 -51.35 -26.80 -2.96
CA ARG A 152 -50.97 -27.67 -1.82
C ARG A 152 -50.59 -26.73 -0.65
N ALA A 153 -51.42 -26.59 0.37
CA ALA A 153 -51.59 -27.51 1.51
C ALA A 153 -50.44 -27.40 2.52
N TRP A 154 -50.57 -26.44 3.45
CA TRP A 154 -49.81 -26.42 4.70
C TRP A 154 -50.26 -27.58 5.60
N ARG A 155 -49.34 -28.16 6.36
CA ARG A 155 -49.61 -29.25 7.31
C ARG A 155 -48.75 -29.04 8.57
N PRO A 156 -49.35 -28.68 9.72
CA PRO A 156 -48.66 -28.75 11.00
C PRO A 156 -48.91 -30.13 11.62
N GLU A 157 -47.86 -30.78 12.14
CA GLU A 157 -48.01 -31.87 13.09
C GLU A 157 -47.38 -31.46 14.42
N SER A 158 -48.21 -31.46 15.45
CA SER A 158 -47.87 -31.27 16.85
C SER A 158 -47.66 -32.63 17.53
N SER A 159 -47.21 -32.58 18.78
CA SER A 159 -47.27 -33.68 19.76
C SER A 159 -46.21 -34.78 19.60
N ALA A 160 -45.69 -35.40 20.67
CA ALA A 160 -45.69 -35.09 22.11
C ALA A 160 -44.73 -36.10 22.81
N SER A 161 -44.50 -35.93 24.12
CA SER A 161 -44.15 -37.01 25.09
C SER A 161 -42.80 -37.78 24.89
N ASP A 162 -42.13 -38.33 25.91
CA ASP A 162 -42.41 -38.36 27.35
C ASP A 162 -41.17 -38.65 28.24
N VAL A 163 -41.38 -38.37 29.54
CA VAL A 163 -40.75 -38.83 30.82
C VAL A 163 -39.45 -39.68 30.86
N SER A 164 -38.71 -39.45 31.98
CA SER A 164 -37.91 -40.40 32.81
C SER A 164 -36.40 -40.11 32.81
N GLU A 165 -35.86 -39.47 33.86
CA GLU A 165 -35.42 -40.09 35.13
C GLU A 165 -34.23 -41.07 34.98
N LEU A 166 -33.04 -40.65 35.44
CA LEU A 166 -32.52 -41.12 36.74
C LEU A 166 -31.24 -40.37 37.16
N SER A 167 -31.11 -40.16 38.46
CA SER A 167 -30.04 -39.46 39.16
C SER A 167 -28.80 -40.33 39.43
N ASN A 168 -27.63 -39.70 39.56
CA ASN A 168 -26.59 -39.96 40.59
C ASN A 168 -25.28 -39.23 40.25
N THR A 169 -24.45 -38.70 41.16
CA THR A 169 -24.54 -38.24 42.57
C THR A 169 -23.23 -37.50 42.90
N VAL A 170 -23.07 -36.97 44.13
CA VAL A 170 -21.79 -36.53 44.75
C VAL A 170 -21.25 -35.16 44.30
N SER A 171 -20.88 -34.21 45.17
CA SER A 171 -21.21 -33.95 46.58
C SER A 171 -20.67 -32.58 47.01
N SER A 172 -21.37 -31.90 47.93
CA SER A 172 -20.80 -31.05 49.01
C SER A 172 -20.12 -29.71 48.61
N THR A 173 -20.23 -28.61 49.39
CA THR A 173 -20.91 -28.37 50.68
C THR A 173 -21.08 -26.86 50.96
N ASN A 174 -22.09 -26.52 51.76
CA ASN A 174 -22.14 -25.37 52.70
C ASN A 174 -22.17 -23.93 52.12
N ASN A 175 -23.28 -23.20 52.27
CA ASN A 175 -23.64 -22.36 53.45
C ASN A 175 -22.70 -21.15 53.60
N SER A 176 -23.14 -19.89 53.52
CA SER A 176 -24.35 -19.32 54.14
C SER A 176 -24.77 -17.99 53.51
N SER A 177 -26.02 -17.61 53.80
CA SER A 177 -26.62 -16.29 53.64
C SER A 177 -25.71 -15.11 54.01
N ASN A 178 -25.88 -13.98 53.32
CA ASN A 178 -26.59 -12.87 53.97
C ASN A 178 -27.16 -11.83 53.00
N ASN A 179 -28.27 -11.26 53.46
CA ASN A 179 -29.12 -10.29 52.80
C ASN A 179 -28.77 -8.88 53.29
N CYS A 180 -28.50 -7.92 52.39
CA CYS A 180 -28.72 -6.49 52.66
C CYS A 180 -28.64 -5.63 51.40
N ASP A 181 -29.63 -4.74 51.25
CA ASP A 181 -29.57 -3.59 50.37
C ASP A 181 -28.41 -2.65 50.75
N ASN A 182 -27.72 -2.06 49.76
CA ASN A 182 -27.56 -0.60 49.76
C ASN A 182 -27.08 0.01 48.44
N ARG A 183 -27.91 0.96 47.99
CA ARG A 183 -27.65 2.10 47.12
C ARG A 183 -26.29 2.78 47.37
N SER A 184 -25.45 2.92 46.34
CA SER A 184 -24.54 4.07 46.23
C SER A 184 -24.13 4.34 44.78
N THR A 185 -24.24 5.61 44.38
CA THR A 185 -23.70 6.17 43.13
C THR A 185 -22.29 6.69 43.37
N TYR A 186 -21.30 6.33 42.55
CA TYR A 186 -20.13 7.20 42.34
C TYR A 186 -19.56 7.08 40.93
N THR A 187 -19.33 8.24 40.32
CA THR A 187 -18.49 8.46 39.15
C THR A 187 -17.06 8.70 39.63
N ASP A 188 -16.06 8.09 39.00
CA ASP A 188 -14.66 8.48 39.21
C ASP A 188 -14.00 8.94 37.90
N SER A 189 -13.43 10.15 37.98
CA SER A 189 -12.62 10.77 36.93
C SER A 189 -11.17 10.74 37.36
N CYS A 190 -10.29 10.13 36.57
CA CYS A 190 -8.85 10.16 36.84
C CYS A 190 -8.23 11.46 36.33
N ASN A 191 -8.05 12.43 37.22
CA ASN A 191 -7.23 13.62 37.00
C ASN A 191 -5.98 13.51 37.89
N SER A 192 -4.78 13.64 37.33
CA SER A 192 -3.55 13.72 38.10
C SER A 192 -2.54 14.67 37.48
N ASN A 193 -2.48 15.89 38.03
CA ASN A 193 -1.36 16.80 37.85
C ASN A 193 -0.08 16.18 38.45
N TYR A 194 1.06 16.39 37.78
CA TYR A 194 2.35 16.40 38.45
C TYR A 194 3.16 17.62 37.98
N ASN A 195 3.18 18.64 38.84
CA ASN A 195 4.24 19.65 38.83
C ASN A 195 5.47 19.07 39.53
N ASN A 196 6.66 19.32 39.00
CA ASN A 196 7.85 19.42 39.84
C ASN A 196 8.82 20.48 39.27
N GLN A 197 9.37 21.31 40.16
CA GLN A 197 10.34 22.36 39.85
C GLN A 197 11.69 22.03 40.52
N ASN A 198 12.73 22.78 40.12
CA ASN A 198 14.08 22.82 40.71
C ASN A 198 14.96 21.56 40.48
N THR A 199 16.28 21.67 40.37
CA THR A 199 17.20 22.82 40.54
C THR A 199 18.11 23.00 39.32
N GLY A 200 18.60 24.23 39.10
CA GLY A 200 19.68 24.48 38.13
C GLY A 200 21.07 24.30 38.74
N HIS A 201 22.07 24.10 37.88
CA HIS A 201 23.47 24.42 38.17
C HIS A 201 24.09 25.17 36.99
N ASN A 202 24.85 26.20 37.33
CA ASN A 202 25.42 27.19 36.43
C ASN A 202 26.94 27.06 36.51
N ASN A 203 27.67 27.10 35.39
CA ASN A 203 29.11 27.38 35.39
C ASN A 203 29.60 27.80 34.00
N ASN A 204 30.01 29.06 33.89
CA ASN A 204 30.85 29.56 32.81
C ASN A 204 32.33 29.41 33.21
N ASN A 205 33.23 29.12 32.25
CA ASN A 205 34.46 29.91 32.07
C ASN A 205 35.27 29.53 30.81
N THR A 206 35.32 30.49 29.89
CA THR A 206 36.54 31.09 29.30
C THR A 206 37.83 30.27 29.07
N SER A 207 38.17 30.19 27.77
CA SER A 207 39.37 30.80 27.16
C SER A 207 40.70 30.01 27.06
N VAL A 208 41.55 30.57 26.18
CA VAL A 208 43.01 30.39 25.98
C VAL A 208 43.47 29.41 24.88
N ARG A 209 44.17 30.01 23.91
CA ARG A 209 45.03 29.40 22.87
C ARG A 209 46.01 28.37 23.46
N GLN A 210 46.45 27.40 22.65
CA GLN A 210 47.88 27.26 22.36
C GLN A 210 48.19 26.45 21.09
N ASN A 211 49.27 26.84 20.41
CA ASN A 211 49.92 26.03 19.38
C ASN A 211 50.62 24.84 20.03
N TYR A 212 50.67 23.68 19.38
CA TYR A 212 51.75 22.71 19.58
C TYR A 212 52.12 22.02 18.26
N GLN A 213 53.38 22.17 17.87
CA GLN A 213 54.11 21.14 17.12
C GLN A 213 54.32 19.93 18.04
N PRO A 214 54.59 18.76 17.46
CA PRO A 214 55.88 18.15 17.82
C PRO A 214 56.71 17.72 16.61
N ASP A 215 58.02 17.91 16.73
CA ASP A 215 59.01 17.12 16.00
C ASP A 215 59.04 15.69 16.57
N GLY A 216 59.52 14.70 15.79
CA GLY A 216 60.00 13.45 16.38
C GLY A 216 59.65 12.14 15.66
N ALA A 217 60.46 11.80 14.66
CA ALA A 217 60.91 10.46 14.28
C ALA A 217 60.12 9.20 14.72
N GLU A 218 59.59 8.49 13.72
CA GLU A 218 59.70 7.03 13.48
C GLU A 218 59.15 6.78 12.06
N GLY A 219 59.66 5.88 11.21
CA GLY A 219 60.71 4.87 11.41
C GLY A 219 60.34 3.55 10.73
N THR A 220 60.04 3.52 9.42
CA THR A 220 59.63 2.27 8.76
C THR A 220 60.10 2.14 7.30
N TYR A 221 60.60 0.94 6.97
CA TYR A 221 61.24 0.57 5.70
C TYR A 221 60.25 -0.06 4.69
N GLY A 222 60.55 0.07 3.39
CA GLY A 222 60.00 -0.77 2.31
C GLY A 222 59.20 0.01 1.26
N GLN A 223 59.28 -0.28 -0.04
CA GLN A 223 60.14 -1.21 -0.79
C GLN A 223 60.46 -0.58 -2.15
N TYR A 224 61.70 -0.72 -2.64
CA TYR A 224 62.05 -0.38 -4.04
C TYR A 224 62.18 -1.66 -4.87
N SER A 225 61.37 -1.77 -5.92
CA SER A 225 61.44 -2.88 -6.87
C SER A 225 62.72 -2.82 -7.71
N ARG A 226 63.59 -3.82 -7.57
CA ARG A 226 64.72 -4.04 -8.47
C ARG A 226 64.27 -4.73 -9.75
N SER A 227 64.52 -4.10 -10.89
CA SER A 227 64.42 -4.76 -12.21
C SER A 227 65.81 -5.23 -12.62
N SER A 228 66.01 -6.54 -12.72
CA SER A 228 67.27 -7.13 -13.20
C SER A 228 67.38 -7.00 -14.71
N SER A 229 68.48 -6.42 -15.20
CA SER A 229 68.85 -6.44 -16.63
C SER A 229 70.18 -7.17 -16.76
N SER A 230 70.18 -8.33 -17.43
CA SER A 230 71.36 -9.15 -17.69
C SER A 230 72.28 -8.48 -18.71
N GLY A 231 73.57 -8.35 -18.38
CA GLY A 231 74.59 -7.95 -19.34
C GLY A 231 75.06 -9.14 -20.16
N GLU A 232 75.00 -9.04 -21.48
CA GLU A 232 75.46 -10.06 -22.42
C GLU A 232 76.81 -9.62 -23.04
N PHE A 233 77.79 -10.52 -23.07
CA PHE A 233 79.19 -10.20 -23.36
C PHE A 233 79.55 -10.63 -24.79
N VAL A 234 79.49 -9.69 -25.74
CA VAL A 234 79.77 -9.96 -27.16
C VAL A 234 81.28 -9.92 -27.43
N ARG A 235 81.80 -10.96 -28.12
CA ARG A 235 83.18 -11.00 -28.61
C ARG A 235 83.30 -10.27 -29.95
N GLU A 236 84.33 -9.44 -30.11
CA GLU A 236 84.65 -8.77 -31.37
C GLU A 236 85.54 -9.65 -32.26
N ASP A 237 84.96 -10.23 -33.31
CA ASP A 237 85.72 -10.85 -34.41
C ASP A 237 86.07 -9.81 -35.49
N GLY A 238 87.14 -10.08 -36.26
CA GLY A 238 87.85 -9.14 -37.17
C GLY A 238 87.10 -8.63 -38.43
N SER A 239 85.81 -8.32 -38.33
CA SER A 239 84.94 -7.83 -39.41
C SER A 239 85.20 -6.35 -39.82
N SER A 240 85.86 -5.57 -38.96
CA SER A 240 85.94 -4.10 -39.08
C SER A 240 86.49 -3.60 -40.42
N ILE A 241 87.62 -4.14 -40.92
CA ILE A 241 88.27 -3.66 -42.15
C ILE A 241 87.42 -3.96 -43.39
N ALA A 242 86.73 -5.10 -43.44
CA ALA A 242 85.80 -5.42 -44.53
C ALA A 242 84.59 -4.47 -44.53
N SER A 243 83.96 -4.27 -43.36
CA SER A 243 82.78 -3.38 -43.25
C SER A 243 83.10 -1.92 -43.60
N ASN A 244 84.34 -1.47 -43.34
CA ASN A 244 84.76 -0.10 -43.66
C ASN A 244 85.08 0.08 -45.15
N LEU A 245 85.60 -0.94 -45.84
CA LEU A 245 85.75 -0.91 -47.31
C LEU A 245 84.39 -0.88 -48.00
N GLU A 246 83.41 -1.63 -47.48
CA GLU A 246 82.05 -1.69 -48.02
C GLU A 246 81.28 -0.38 -47.79
N LYS A 247 81.38 0.22 -46.59
CA LYS A 247 80.86 1.57 -46.31
C LYS A 247 81.52 2.67 -47.17
N ALA A 248 82.83 2.58 -47.43
CA ALA A 248 83.52 3.54 -48.31
C ALA A 248 83.07 3.43 -49.77
N LYS A 249 82.77 2.21 -50.26
CA LYS A 249 82.20 1.98 -51.59
C LYS A 249 80.73 2.45 -51.66
N ALA A 250 79.92 2.19 -50.63
CA ALA A 250 78.53 2.66 -50.55
C ALA A 250 78.41 4.20 -50.52
N ASN A 251 79.34 4.89 -49.85
CA ASN A 251 79.36 6.36 -49.78
C ASN A 251 80.06 7.05 -50.98
N GLY A 252 80.36 6.32 -52.06
CA GLY A 252 80.93 6.88 -53.29
C GLY A 252 82.38 7.40 -53.18
N MET A 253 83.10 7.09 -52.10
CA MET A 253 84.46 7.62 -51.84
C MET A 253 85.55 6.84 -52.58
N SER A 254 85.50 6.86 -53.92
CA SER A 254 86.33 6.05 -54.82
C SER A 254 87.84 6.10 -54.51
N ASN A 255 88.39 7.28 -54.20
CA ASN A 255 89.82 7.44 -53.88
C ASN A 255 90.23 6.76 -52.57
N VAL A 256 89.33 6.72 -51.56
CA VAL A 256 89.59 6.04 -50.28
C VAL A 256 89.53 4.53 -50.47
N ALA A 257 88.54 4.04 -51.24
CA ALA A 257 88.43 2.64 -51.61
C ALA A 257 89.67 2.15 -52.39
N GLN A 258 90.13 2.89 -53.41
CA GLN A 258 91.34 2.52 -54.18
C GLN A 258 92.62 2.48 -53.33
N ASN A 259 92.78 3.40 -52.37
CA ASN A 259 93.94 3.39 -51.48
C ASN A 259 93.90 2.22 -50.48
N LEU A 260 92.72 1.87 -49.96
CA LEU A 260 92.53 0.66 -49.14
C LEU A 260 92.76 -0.63 -49.94
N GLU A 261 92.30 -0.69 -51.20
CA GLU A 261 92.52 -1.83 -52.10
C GLU A 261 94.03 -2.01 -52.42
N LYS A 262 94.76 -0.91 -52.68
CA LYS A 262 96.24 -0.92 -52.82
C LYS A 262 96.96 -1.32 -51.54
N ALA A 263 96.50 -0.87 -50.37
CA ALA A 263 97.08 -1.27 -49.09
C ALA A 263 96.88 -2.78 -48.84
N ARG A 264 95.68 -3.31 -49.12
CA ARG A 264 95.37 -4.74 -49.01
C ARG A 264 96.24 -5.59 -49.94
N ALA A 265 96.48 -5.13 -51.17
CA ALA A 265 97.38 -5.79 -52.11
C ALA A 265 98.86 -5.78 -51.63
N LYS A 266 99.31 -4.67 -51.03
CA LYS A 266 100.71 -4.52 -50.56
C LYS A 266 101.02 -5.28 -49.27
N VAL A 267 100.02 -5.56 -48.43
CA VAL A 267 100.15 -6.42 -47.24
C VAL A 267 100.18 -7.91 -47.60
N ALA A 268 99.62 -8.31 -48.74
CA ALA A 268 99.63 -9.71 -49.21
C ALA A 268 100.98 -10.16 -49.80
N SER A 269 101.81 -9.23 -50.28
CA SER A 269 103.18 -9.49 -50.69
C SER A 269 104.14 -9.16 -49.55
N GLY A 270 104.72 -10.18 -48.90
CA GLY A 270 105.74 -10.02 -47.87
C GLY A 270 107.04 -9.43 -48.43
N GLY A 271 107.06 -8.11 -48.62
CA GLY A 271 108.21 -7.36 -49.09
C GLY A 271 109.23 -7.19 -47.99
N GLU A 272 110.28 -8.02 -48.03
CA GLU A 272 111.49 -7.89 -47.23
C GLU A 272 112.09 -6.49 -47.42
N VAL A 273 112.15 -5.70 -46.35
CA VAL A 273 112.59 -4.29 -46.40
C VAL A 273 114.11 -4.26 -46.38
N ASP A 274 114.71 -3.91 -47.52
CA ASP A 274 116.14 -3.68 -47.65
C ASP A 274 116.59 -2.55 -46.71
N MET A 275 117.24 -2.91 -45.61
CA MET A 275 117.67 -1.95 -44.58
C MET A 275 118.71 -0.95 -45.11
N GLN A 276 119.51 -1.29 -46.14
CA GLN A 276 120.49 -0.35 -46.68
C GLN A 276 119.81 0.79 -47.45
N ALA A 277 118.72 0.50 -48.17
CA ALA A 277 117.89 1.53 -48.79
C ALA A 277 117.19 2.41 -47.73
N LEU A 278 116.79 1.83 -46.60
CA LEU A 278 116.17 2.56 -45.50
C LEU A 278 117.16 3.49 -44.76
N GLU A 279 118.38 3.03 -44.50
CA GLU A 279 119.44 3.86 -43.90
C GLU A 279 119.85 5.02 -44.81
N GLN A 280 119.98 4.79 -46.12
CA GLN A 280 120.28 5.86 -47.07
C GLN A 280 119.16 6.91 -47.16
N GLU A 281 117.89 6.51 -47.14
CA GLU A 281 116.78 7.48 -47.03
C GLU A 281 116.76 8.19 -45.68
N LEU A 282 117.03 7.53 -44.56
CA LEU A 282 117.12 8.19 -43.25
C LEU A 282 118.20 9.27 -43.22
N VAL A 283 119.39 9.00 -43.78
CA VAL A 283 120.47 9.99 -43.92
C VAL A 283 120.09 11.11 -44.91
N ARG A 284 119.39 10.80 -46.01
CA ARG A 284 118.94 11.79 -46.99
C ARG A 284 117.83 12.71 -46.47
N ILE A 285 116.94 12.17 -45.63
CA ILE A 285 115.80 12.88 -45.05
C ILE A 285 116.22 13.68 -43.81
N ALA A 286 117.30 13.30 -43.11
CA ALA A 286 117.76 14.00 -41.90
C ALA A 286 118.01 15.52 -42.09
N PRO A 287 118.64 16.02 -43.18
CA PRO A 287 118.71 17.47 -43.46
C PRO A 287 117.34 18.12 -43.65
N THR A 288 116.39 17.44 -44.32
CA THR A 288 115.03 17.95 -44.52
C THR A 288 114.23 17.96 -43.21
N ILE A 289 114.46 16.99 -42.33
CA ILE A 289 113.94 16.98 -40.96
C ILE A 289 114.55 18.13 -40.15
N ALA A 290 115.86 18.39 -40.27
CA ALA A 290 116.52 19.51 -39.60
C ALA A 290 116.02 20.88 -40.12
N GLU A 291 115.78 21.02 -41.43
CA GLU A 291 115.12 22.21 -41.99
C GLU A 291 113.66 22.34 -41.57
N LEU A 292 112.92 21.23 -41.47
CA LEU A 292 111.56 21.23 -40.91
C LEU A 292 111.56 21.65 -39.45
N PHE A 293 112.48 21.12 -38.63
CA PHE A 293 112.65 21.58 -37.25
C PHE A 293 113.06 23.04 -37.18
N GLN A 294 113.99 23.54 -38.01
CA GLN A 294 114.30 24.98 -38.06
C GLN A 294 113.11 25.84 -38.51
N LYS A 295 112.33 25.39 -39.51
CA LYS A 295 111.10 26.08 -39.94
C LYS A 295 110.08 26.09 -38.82
N ILE A 296 109.90 24.97 -38.11
CA ILE A 296 109.07 24.88 -36.91
C ILE A 296 109.61 25.83 -35.84
N THR A 297 110.90 25.87 -35.52
CA THR A 297 111.44 26.82 -34.51
C THR A 297 111.22 28.27 -34.91
N LYS A 298 111.46 28.64 -36.19
CA LYS A 298 111.22 30.00 -36.70
C LYS A 298 109.73 30.37 -36.73
N GLN A 299 108.87 29.42 -37.07
CA GLN A 299 107.42 29.61 -37.12
C GLN A 299 106.83 29.66 -35.71
N THR A 300 107.28 28.79 -34.79
CA THR A 300 106.94 28.83 -33.36
C THR A 300 107.39 30.14 -32.74
N ASN A 301 108.62 30.61 -32.99
CA ASN A 301 109.08 31.90 -32.45
C ASN A 301 108.27 33.11 -32.97
N ASN A 302 107.71 33.03 -34.20
CA ASN A 302 106.79 34.04 -34.72
C ASN A 302 105.33 33.86 -34.23
N VAL A 303 104.91 32.65 -33.87
CA VAL A 303 103.57 32.34 -33.35
C VAL A 303 103.46 32.52 -31.84
N THR A 304 104.57 32.40 -31.09
CA THR A 304 104.66 32.83 -29.67
C THR A 304 104.59 34.35 -29.50
N ALA A 305 104.49 35.10 -30.60
CA ALA A 305 104.35 36.55 -30.64
C ALA A 305 102.97 37.03 -31.13
N THR A 306 101.92 36.19 -31.10
CA THR A 306 100.58 36.72 -30.79
C THR A 306 100.70 37.35 -29.41
N THR A 307 100.52 38.66 -29.30
CA THR A 307 100.83 39.38 -28.06
C THR A 307 100.05 38.80 -26.89
N GLU A 308 100.60 38.89 -25.67
CA GLU A 308 99.94 38.35 -24.46
C GLU A 308 98.51 38.89 -24.30
N GLU A 309 98.26 40.11 -24.77
CA GLU A 309 96.94 40.75 -24.85
C GLU A 309 95.98 40.06 -25.83
N GLU A 310 96.45 39.50 -26.94
CA GLU A 310 95.62 38.77 -27.92
C GLU A 310 95.16 37.43 -27.35
N LEU A 311 96.05 36.70 -26.66
CA LEU A 311 95.68 35.52 -25.86
C LEU A 311 94.69 35.88 -24.74
N ARG A 312 94.85 37.05 -24.11
CA ARG A 312 93.92 37.56 -23.09
C ARG A 312 92.54 37.84 -23.68
N ARG A 313 92.45 38.51 -24.84
CA ARG A 313 91.20 38.72 -25.59
C ARG A 313 90.52 37.40 -25.96
N ILE A 314 91.25 36.43 -26.49
CA ILE A 314 90.70 35.09 -26.85
C ILE A 314 90.15 34.37 -25.61
N LYS A 315 90.78 34.55 -24.44
CA LYS A 315 90.31 33.99 -23.17
C LYS A 315 89.02 34.67 -22.68
N ASP A 316 88.96 36.00 -22.74
CA ASP A 316 87.77 36.77 -22.35
C ASP A 316 86.59 36.55 -23.32
N GLU A 317 86.86 36.40 -24.62
CA GLU A 317 85.89 35.98 -25.65
C GLU A 317 85.35 34.56 -25.36
N ASN A 318 86.22 33.61 -25.02
CA ASN A 318 85.80 32.26 -24.61
C ASN A 318 84.96 32.28 -23.33
N GLU A 319 85.32 33.10 -22.35
CA GLU A 319 84.58 33.26 -21.11
C GLU A 319 83.19 33.87 -21.36
N ARG A 320 83.09 34.85 -22.27
CA ARG A 320 81.83 35.40 -22.79
C ARG A 320 81.01 34.34 -23.53
N LEU A 321 81.62 33.54 -24.40
CA LEU A 321 80.96 32.44 -25.13
C LEU A 321 80.44 31.35 -24.19
N ARG A 322 81.20 31.01 -23.13
CA ARG A 322 80.74 30.10 -22.07
C ARG A 322 79.53 30.66 -21.32
N LYS A 323 79.56 31.95 -20.97
CA LYS A 323 78.41 32.64 -20.32
C LYS A 323 77.18 32.69 -21.21
N THR A 324 77.33 32.99 -22.51
CA THR A 324 76.21 32.98 -23.45
C THR A 324 75.68 31.57 -23.71
N ASN A 325 76.54 30.56 -23.88
CA ASN A 325 76.11 29.17 -24.00
C ASN A 325 75.39 28.69 -22.74
N LYS A 326 75.87 29.04 -21.54
CA LYS A 326 75.18 28.72 -20.29
C LYS A 326 73.78 29.36 -20.25
N SER A 327 73.65 30.63 -20.61
CA SER A 327 72.35 31.31 -20.70
C SER A 327 71.41 30.70 -21.75
N LEU A 328 71.96 30.22 -22.89
CA LEU A 328 71.19 29.50 -23.90
C LEU A 328 70.72 28.13 -23.41
N ILE A 329 71.54 27.39 -22.67
CA ILE A 329 71.16 26.12 -22.03
C ILE A 329 70.09 26.35 -20.96
N GLU A 330 70.22 27.38 -20.13
CA GLU A 330 69.20 27.76 -19.13
C GLU A 330 67.86 28.14 -19.79
N LYS A 331 67.89 28.88 -20.92
CA LYS A 331 66.70 29.18 -21.72
C LYS A 331 66.11 27.93 -22.40
N LEU A 332 66.95 27.04 -22.92
CA LEU A 332 66.50 25.78 -23.52
C LEU A 332 65.80 24.89 -22.48
N ASN A 333 66.38 24.78 -21.28
CA ASN A 333 65.81 24.04 -20.16
C ASN A 333 64.48 24.66 -19.70
N SER A 334 64.36 25.99 -19.63
CA SER A 334 63.10 26.64 -19.26
C SER A 334 62.01 26.49 -20.34
N PHE A 335 62.38 26.49 -21.63
CA PHE A 335 61.46 26.12 -22.71
C PHE A 335 61.02 24.66 -22.62
N GLN A 336 61.93 23.72 -22.35
CA GLN A 336 61.58 22.30 -22.15
C GLN A 336 60.63 22.11 -20.97
N GLN A 337 60.89 22.77 -19.83
CA GLN A 337 59.98 22.77 -18.67
C GLN A 337 58.60 23.34 -19.03
N LYS A 338 58.54 24.43 -19.80
CA LYS A 338 57.27 25.03 -20.24
C LYS A 338 56.50 24.13 -21.21
N ILE A 339 57.19 23.41 -22.11
CA ILE A 339 56.58 22.41 -23.00
C ILE A 339 55.98 21.26 -22.18
N ILE A 340 56.71 20.73 -21.19
CA ILE A 340 56.22 19.66 -20.30
C ILE A 340 55.00 20.14 -19.52
N ALA A 341 55.04 21.36 -18.96
CA ALA A 341 53.89 21.94 -18.25
C ALA A 341 52.64 22.03 -19.13
N LEU A 342 52.76 22.57 -20.35
CA LEU A 342 51.66 22.66 -21.32
C LEU A 342 51.15 21.29 -21.78
N GLN A 343 52.01 20.28 -21.89
CA GLN A 343 51.60 18.91 -22.21
C GLN A 343 50.79 18.28 -21.07
N LEU A 344 51.20 18.48 -19.81
CA LEU A 344 50.46 18.04 -18.63
C LEU A 344 49.13 18.78 -18.47
N GLU A 345 49.10 20.08 -18.75
CA GLU A 345 47.88 20.89 -18.75
C GLU A 345 46.88 20.43 -19.82
N ASN A 346 47.34 20.25 -21.07
CA ASN A 346 46.49 19.69 -22.14
C ASN A 346 45.98 18.28 -21.81
N LYS A 347 46.77 17.45 -21.13
CA LYS A 347 46.31 16.13 -20.67
C LYS A 347 45.20 16.26 -19.62
N LYS A 348 45.34 17.17 -18.66
CA LYS A 348 44.29 17.47 -17.66
C LYS A 348 43.01 17.99 -18.32
N LEU A 349 43.11 18.95 -19.24
CA LEU A 349 41.95 19.52 -19.94
C LEU A 349 41.15 18.46 -20.71
N ARG A 350 41.83 17.49 -21.34
CA ARG A 350 41.16 16.33 -21.97
C ARG A 350 40.43 15.47 -20.94
N GLN A 351 41.09 15.12 -19.84
CA GLN A 351 40.47 14.33 -18.76
C GLN A 351 39.25 15.04 -18.15
N TYR A 352 39.30 16.36 -17.98
CA TYR A 352 38.16 17.15 -17.52
C TYR A 352 37.01 17.12 -18.53
N GLY A 353 37.27 17.33 -19.82
CA GLY A 353 36.25 17.26 -20.87
C GLY A 353 35.59 15.87 -20.98
N ASP A 354 36.36 14.79 -20.83
CA ASP A 354 35.81 13.43 -20.78
C ASP A 354 34.92 13.24 -19.54
N SER A 355 35.33 13.75 -18.36
CA SER A 355 34.52 13.68 -17.14
C SER A 355 33.26 14.54 -17.17
N GLU A 356 33.30 15.71 -17.82
CA GLU A 356 32.15 16.60 -18.01
C GLU A 356 31.12 15.93 -18.93
N LYS A 357 31.58 15.23 -19.98
CA LYS A 357 30.70 14.46 -20.85
C LYS A 357 30.01 13.32 -20.09
N ILE A 358 30.74 12.55 -19.29
CA ILE A 358 30.16 11.46 -18.48
C ILE A 358 29.11 12.01 -17.52
N ALA A 359 29.43 13.08 -16.78
CA ALA A 359 28.48 13.71 -15.86
C ALA A 359 27.22 14.25 -16.56
N LYS A 360 27.35 14.71 -17.82
CA LYS A 360 26.21 15.11 -18.64
C LYS A 360 25.36 13.93 -19.10
N ASP A 361 25.99 12.85 -19.58
CA ASP A 361 25.29 11.64 -20.01
C ASP A 361 24.51 11.01 -18.81
N GLU A 362 25.10 11.01 -17.61
CA GLU A 362 24.44 10.61 -16.36
C GLU A 362 23.26 11.53 -15.97
N LEU A 363 23.42 12.85 -16.14
CA LEU A 363 22.34 13.82 -15.87
C LEU A 363 21.16 13.65 -16.84
N ASP A 364 21.43 13.40 -18.12
CA ASP A 364 20.41 13.13 -19.15
C ASP A 364 19.70 11.78 -18.89
N GLU A 365 20.38 10.78 -18.33
CA GLU A 365 19.75 9.53 -17.88
C GLU A 365 18.86 9.75 -16.65
N LYS A 366 19.35 10.47 -15.63
CA LYS A 366 18.57 10.83 -14.44
C LYS A 366 17.35 11.70 -14.77
N SER A 367 17.45 12.57 -15.77
CA SER A 367 16.31 13.35 -16.27
C SER A 367 15.21 12.44 -16.85
N LYS A 368 15.58 11.43 -17.65
CA LYS A 368 14.62 10.43 -18.18
C LYS A 368 14.01 9.56 -17.09
N GLU A 369 14.79 9.18 -16.08
CA GLU A 369 14.29 8.43 -14.93
C GLU A 369 13.23 9.23 -14.14
N LEU A 370 13.49 10.52 -13.91
CA LEU A 370 12.54 11.44 -13.28
C LEU A 370 11.27 11.63 -14.12
N GLU A 371 11.38 11.79 -15.44
CA GLU A 371 10.21 11.86 -16.34
C GLU A 371 9.38 10.56 -16.28
N GLY A 372 10.04 9.39 -16.21
CA GLY A 372 9.40 8.09 -16.05
C GLY A 372 8.76 7.86 -14.67
N LEU A 373 9.29 8.48 -13.61
CA LEU A 373 8.66 8.52 -12.29
C LEU A 373 7.44 9.45 -12.29
N GLN A 374 7.56 10.65 -12.87
CA GLN A 374 6.46 11.61 -12.98
C GLN A 374 5.26 11.04 -13.76
N LYS A 375 5.50 10.35 -14.89
CA LYS A 375 4.44 9.67 -15.65
C LYS A 375 3.73 8.57 -14.84
N ARG A 376 4.47 7.81 -14.02
CA ARG A 376 3.89 6.79 -13.12
C ARG A 376 3.06 7.43 -12.00
N LEU A 377 3.51 8.55 -11.45
CA LEU A 377 2.77 9.32 -10.44
C LEU A 377 1.44 9.83 -11.00
N GLU A 378 1.45 10.41 -12.20
CA GLU A 378 0.22 10.95 -12.82
C GLU A 378 -0.78 9.84 -13.18
N GLU A 379 -0.32 8.68 -13.66
CA GLU A 379 -1.23 7.53 -13.89
C GLU A 379 -1.79 6.98 -12.57
N GLN A 380 -0.98 6.88 -11.51
CA GLN A 380 -1.48 6.49 -10.18
C GLN A 380 -2.53 7.47 -9.65
N LYS A 381 -2.30 8.78 -9.82
CA LYS A 381 -3.27 9.83 -9.47
C LYS A 381 -4.56 9.68 -10.27
N ARG A 382 -4.49 9.46 -11.59
CA ARG A 382 -5.65 9.23 -12.46
C ARG A 382 -6.45 7.97 -12.06
N VAL A 383 -5.77 6.90 -11.65
CA VAL A 383 -6.41 5.67 -11.13
C VAL A 383 -7.08 5.91 -9.77
N LEU A 384 -6.55 6.78 -8.92
CA LEU A 384 -7.18 7.18 -7.66
C LEU A 384 -8.42 8.06 -7.92
N GLU A 385 -8.32 9.06 -8.79
CA GLU A 385 -9.45 9.91 -9.21
C GLU A 385 -10.61 9.06 -9.76
N ALA A 386 -10.33 8.09 -10.65
CA ALA A 386 -11.34 7.18 -11.19
C ALA A 386 -12.01 6.29 -10.11
N LYS A 387 -11.26 5.87 -9.07
CA LYS A 387 -11.82 5.12 -7.94
C LYS A 387 -12.65 6.00 -7.00
N GLU A 388 -12.29 7.28 -6.85
CA GLU A 388 -13.08 8.25 -6.11
C GLU A 388 -14.41 8.55 -6.83
N GLU A 389 -14.39 8.70 -8.15
CA GLU A 389 -15.60 8.79 -8.97
C GLU A 389 -16.49 7.53 -8.84
N GLU A 390 -15.91 6.33 -8.88
CA GLU A 390 -16.66 5.09 -8.69
C GLU A 390 -17.28 5.01 -7.28
N LEU A 391 -16.51 5.32 -6.23
CA LEU A 391 -17.00 5.34 -4.85
C LEU A 391 -18.16 6.34 -4.67
N ASN A 392 -18.03 7.54 -5.27
CA ASN A 392 -19.09 8.54 -5.26
C ASN A 392 -20.37 8.06 -5.99
N ALA A 393 -20.23 7.33 -7.10
CA ALA A 393 -21.35 6.70 -7.80
C ALA A 393 -22.01 5.59 -6.96
N GLN A 394 -21.23 4.79 -6.24
CA GLN A 394 -21.75 3.77 -5.32
C GLN A 394 -22.51 4.41 -4.13
N LEU A 395 -21.98 5.49 -3.55
CA LEU A 395 -22.65 6.27 -2.50
C LEU A 395 -23.96 6.90 -2.97
N ALA A 396 -24.03 7.37 -4.22
CA ALA A 396 -25.27 7.87 -4.82
C ALA A 396 -26.35 6.77 -4.92
N ARG A 397 -25.97 5.56 -5.39
CA ARG A 397 -26.88 4.40 -5.45
C ARG A 397 -27.38 3.98 -4.07
N LEU A 398 -26.52 3.99 -3.04
CA LEU A 398 -26.93 3.66 -1.68
C LEU A 398 -27.98 4.64 -1.13
N LYS A 399 -27.85 5.95 -1.41
CA LYS A 399 -28.87 6.96 -1.03
C LYS A 399 -30.21 6.74 -1.76
N GLU A 400 -30.18 6.29 -3.00
CA GLU A 400 -31.39 5.95 -3.75
C GLU A 400 -32.09 4.71 -3.15
N ILE A 401 -31.33 3.66 -2.83
CA ILE A 401 -31.83 2.46 -2.16
C ILE A 401 -32.38 2.79 -0.75
N GLU A 402 -31.73 3.68 0.00
CA GLU A 402 -32.22 4.15 1.30
C GLU A 402 -33.57 4.87 1.17
N LYS A 403 -33.69 5.77 0.19
CA LYS A 403 -34.95 6.46 -0.13
C LYS A 403 -36.05 5.46 -0.50
N GLU A 404 -35.76 4.48 -1.35
CA GLU A 404 -36.74 3.46 -1.73
C GLU A 404 -37.17 2.63 -0.51
N ASN A 405 -36.24 2.22 0.34
CA ASN A 405 -36.55 1.50 1.59
C ASN A 405 -37.47 2.32 2.53
N ILE A 406 -37.28 3.63 2.62
CA ILE A 406 -38.16 4.52 3.39
C ILE A 406 -39.56 4.55 2.78
N GLU A 407 -39.69 4.61 1.45
CA GLU A 407 -40.98 4.57 0.76
C GLU A 407 -41.67 3.20 0.89
N GLN A 408 -40.92 2.09 0.82
CA GLN A 408 -41.44 0.74 1.04
C GLN A 408 -41.92 0.55 2.49
N ARG A 409 -41.17 1.03 3.50
CA ARG A 409 -41.60 1.00 4.91
C ARG A 409 -42.89 1.79 5.14
N LYS A 410 -43.06 2.95 4.50
CA LYS A 410 -44.33 3.71 4.54
C LYS A 410 -45.49 2.93 3.92
N LYS A 411 -45.27 2.25 2.78
CA LYS A 411 -46.28 1.39 2.15
C LYS A 411 -46.68 0.21 3.06
N LEU A 412 -45.71 -0.43 3.71
CA LEU A 412 -45.97 -1.51 4.67
C LEU A 412 -46.75 -1.03 5.89
N SER A 413 -46.37 0.09 6.51
CA SER A 413 -47.10 0.68 7.63
C SER A 413 -48.55 1.03 7.26
N ASN A 414 -48.80 1.59 6.07
CA ASN A 414 -50.16 1.83 5.60
C ASN A 414 -50.97 0.53 5.41
N LEU A 415 -50.34 -0.55 4.95
CA LEU A 415 -51.00 -1.85 4.79
C LEU A 415 -51.29 -2.52 6.14
N GLU A 416 -50.44 -2.31 7.14
CA GLU A 416 -50.63 -2.75 8.52
C GLU A 416 -51.85 -2.07 9.14
N THR A 417 -51.96 -0.73 9.03
CA THR A 417 -53.15 0.01 9.49
C THR A 417 -54.43 -0.45 8.79
N LEU A 418 -54.42 -0.64 7.46
CA LEU A 418 -55.57 -1.15 6.72
C LEU A 418 -55.95 -2.59 7.13
N TYR A 419 -54.98 -3.40 7.54
CA TYR A 419 -55.22 -4.74 8.07
C TYR A 419 -55.85 -4.68 9.46
N GLU A 420 -55.36 -3.82 10.35
CA GLU A 420 -55.94 -3.57 11.69
C GLU A 420 -57.39 -3.09 11.58
N GLU A 421 -57.66 -2.08 10.74
CA GLU A 421 -59.02 -1.61 10.43
C GLU A 421 -59.92 -2.75 9.92
N GLY A 422 -59.40 -3.59 9.02
CA GLY A 422 -60.10 -4.76 8.48
C GLY A 422 -60.28 -5.93 9.46
N VAL A 423 -59.54 -5.96 10.57
CA VAL A 423 -59.79 -6.88 11.71
C VAL A 423 -60.87 -6.30 12.61
N ILE A 424 -60.77 -5.02 12.99
CA ILE A 424 -61.77 -4.33 13.83
C ILE A 424 -63.17 -4.41 13.21
N GLU A 425 -63.31 -4.11 11.92
CA GLU A 425 -64.58 -4.20 11.20
C GLU A 425 -65.12 -5.64 11.15
N ARG A 426 -64.25 -6.64 11.01
CA ARG A 426 -64.65 -8.07 11.02
C ARG A 426 -65.15 -8.51 12.40
N ASP A 427 -64.48 -8.07 13.46
CA ASP A 427 -64.85 -8.44 14.82
C ASP A 427 -66.18 -7.77 15.22
N PHE A 428 -66.38 -6.51 14.82
CA PHE A 428 -67.67 -5.81 14.93
C PHE A 428 -68.80 -6.51 14.17
N GLN A 429 -68.54 -7.00 12.95
CA GLN A 429 -69.51 -7.80 12.19
C GLN A 429 -69.82 -9.15 12.87
N GLN A 430 -68.82 -9.80 13.48
CA GLN A 430 -69.03 -11.04 14.25
C GLN A 430 -69.88 -10.80 15.51
N GLU A 431 -69.66 -9.68 16.22
CA GLU A 431 -70.47 -9.27 17.37
C GLU A 431 -71.95 -9.06 16.96
N GLN A 432 -72.21 -8.32 15.89
CA GLN A 432 -73.57 -8.15 15.34
C GLN A 432 -74.23 -9.48 14.96
N ILE A 433 -73.49 -10.40 14.33
CA ILE A 433 -74.00 -11.73 13.98
C ILE A 433 -74.32 -12.54 15.25
N SER A 434 -73.51 -12.44 16.29
CA SER A 434 -73.76 -13.05 17.60
C SER A 434 -75.05 -12.51 18.22
N ASP A 435 -75.20 -11.19 18.29
CA ASP A 435 -76.41 -10.55 18.82
C ASP A 435 -77.67 -11.00 18.08
N LEU A 436 -77.65 -10.98 16.74
CA LEU A 436 -78.75 -11.47 15.90
C LEU A 436 -79.04 -12.96 16.10
N MET A 437 -78.04 -13.78 16.42
CA MET A 437 -78.26 -15.18 16.81
C MET A 437 -78.92 -15.30 18.20
N THR A 438 -78.50 -14.50 19.19
CA THR A 438 -79.12 -14.54 20.53
C THR A 438 -80.59 -14.09 20.48
N GLU A 439 -80.90 -13.03 19.73
CA GLU A 439 -82.27 -12.54 19.57
C GLU A 439 -83.14 -13.52 18.78
N ARG A 440 -82.62 -14.15 17.71
CA ARG A 440 -83.31 -15.24 17.01
C ARG A 440 -83.64 -16.41 17.94
N ASN A 441 -82.70 -16.80 18.81
CA ASN A 441 -82.92 -17.86 19.79
C ASN A 441 -83.95 -17.44 20.86
N ARG A 442 -83.94 -16.18 21.30
CA ARG A 442 -84.95 -15.61 22.20
C ARG A 442 -86.35 -15.67 21.57
N GLN A 443 -86.48 -15.28 20.30
CA GLN A 443 -87.74 -15.32 19.55
C GLN A 443 -88.23 -16.76 19.36
N ARG A 444 -87.33 -17.70 19.05
CA ARG A 444 -87.67 -19.13 18.97
C ARG A 444 -88.23 -19.66 20.30
N ASN A 445 -87.53 -19.40 21.41
CA ASN A 445 -88.00 -19.80 22.74
C ASN A 445 -89.36 -19.16 23.12
N GLN A 446 -89.69 -17.98 22.58
CA GLN A 446 -91.01 -17.36 22.76
C GLN A 446 -92.09 -18.06 21.91
N ILE A 447 -91.77 -18.46 20.68
CA ILE A 447 -92.67 -19.25 19.82
C ILE A 447 -92.98 -20.58 20.49
N ASP A 448 -91.96 -21.33 20.93
CA ASP A 448 -92.12 -22.61 21.61
C ASP A 448 -93.06 -22.48 22.85
N GLN A 449 -92.90 -21.42 23.64
CA GLN A 449 -93.79 -21.12 24.78
C GLN A 449 -95.24 -20.74 24.39
N LEU A 450 -95.45 -20.18 23.20
CA LEU A 450 -96.78 -19.86 22.69
C LEU A 450 -97.46 -21.10 22.10
N GLU A 451 -96.70 -21.97 21.42
CA GLU A 451 -97.16 -23.27 20.93
C GLU A 451 -97.61 -24.18 22.10
N ASP A 452 -96.82 -24.26 23.18
CA ASP A 452 -97.22 -24.98 24.41
C ASP A 452 -98.51 -24.44 25.03
N LYS A 453 -98.69 -23.11 25.06
CA LYS A 453 -99.92 -22.47 25.56
C LYS A 453 -101.11 -22.74 24.64
N GLN A 454 -100.91 -22.70 23.32
CA GLN A 454 -101.93 -23.03 22.34
C GLN A 454 -102.38 -24.49 22.51
N LYS A 455 -101.44 -25.43 22.57
CA LYS A 455 -101.71 -26.86 22.80
C LYS A 455 -102.47 -27.12 24.10
N GLN A 456 -102.10 -26.44 25.20
CA GLN A 456 -102.88 -26.48 26.44
C GLN A 456 -104.30 -25.90 26.28
N GLY A 457 -104.48 -24.89 25.44
CA GLY A 457 -105.77 -24.34 25.06
C GLY A 457 -106.62 -25.33 24.25
N GLU A 458 -106.03 -25.97 23.25
CA GLU A 458 -106.64 -27.03 22.42
C GLU A 458 -107.04 -28.24 23.27
N GLU A 459 -106.19 -28.70 24.19
CA GLU A 459 -106.55 -29.77 25.14
C GLU A 459 -107.74 -29.39 26.04
N ARG A 460 -107.82 -28.13 26.49
CA ARG A 460 -108.95 -27.65 27.30
C ARG A 460 -110.22 -27.57 26.46
N LEU A 461 -110.14 -27.09 25.22
CA LEU A 461 -111.25 -27.03 24.29
C LEU A 461 -111.77 -28.44 24.00
N TRP A 462 -110.89 -29.38 23.65
CA TRP A 462 -111.23 -30.77 23.40
C TRP A 462 -111.94 -31.44 24.60
N ARG A 463 -111.48 -31.19 25.84
CA ARG A 463 -112.16 -31.66 27.06
C ARG A 463 -113.54 -31.03 27.26
N LEU A 464 -113.74 -29.78 26.83
CA LEU A 464 -115.04 -29.11 26.89
C LEU A 464 -116.00 -29.64 25.81
N GLU A 465 -115.52 -29.84 24.59
CA GLU A 465 -116.26 -30.46 23.48
C GLU A 465 -116.68 -31.89 23.81
N GLU A 466 -115.77 -32.70 24.35
CA GLU A 466 -116.04 -34.05 24.84
C GLU A 466 -117.16 -34.06 25.90
N ARG A 467 -117.07 -33.16 26.89
CA ARG A 467 -118.09 -33.01 27.93
C ARG A 467 -119.43 -32.51 27.36
N LEU A 468 -119.40 -31.64 26.36
CA LEU A 468 -120.61 -31.13 25.71
C LEU A 468 -121.30 -32.24 24.90
N ARG A 469 -120.53 -33.06 24.17
CA ARG A 469 -121.02 -34.27 23.49
C ARG A 469 -121.62 -35.30 24.46
N GLN A 470 -121.08 -35.43 25.66
CA GLN A 470 -121.64 -36.27 26.73
C GLN A 470 -122.97 -35.71 27.28
N LEU A 471 -123.14 -34.38 27.33
CA LEU A 471 -124.42 -33.76 27.71
C LEU A 471 -125.47 -33.88 26.60
N GLU A 472 -125.08 -33.72 25.34
CA GLU A 472 -125.97 -33.91 24.18
C GLU A 472 -126.48 -35.34 24.08
N THR A 473 -125.58 -36.33 24.23
CA THR A 473 -125.94 -37.76 24.24
C THR A 473 -126.67 -38.19 25.52
N GLY A 474 -126.47 -37.50 26.64
CA GLY A 474 -127.09 -37.78 27.94
C GLY A 474 -128.55 -37.31 28.11
N THR A 475 -129.13 -36.59 27.15
CA THR A 475 -130.43 -35.91 27.34
C THR A 475 -131.65 -36.81 27.01
N GLN A 476 -131.78 -37.92 27.72
CA GLN A 476 -133.02 -38.74 27.80
C GLN A 476 -133.22 -39.35 29.21
N ARG A 477 -133.30 -38.51 30.26
CA ARG A 477 -134.32 -38.61 31.35
C ARG A 477 -134.13 -37.68 32.56
N SER A 478 -135.28 -37.18 33.03
CA SER A 478 -135.65 -36.93 34.44
C SER A 478 -135.09 -35.73 35.23
N LYS A 479 -135.89 -34.66 35.24
CA LYS A 479 -136.34 -33.87 36.42
C LYS A 479 -135.83 -34.33 37.82
N ARG A 480 -135.17 -33.45 38.60
CA ARG A 480 -135.67 -32.96 39.92
C ARG A 480 -134.80 -31.85 40.59
N ARG A 481 -135.43 -30.68 40.78
CA ARG A 481 -135.45 -29.76 41.96
C ARG A 481 -134.18 -29.39 42.79
N GLN A 482 -134.06 -28.07 42.99
CA GLN A 482 -133.60 -27.34 44.21
C GLN A 482 -132.08 -27.37 44.54
N ASN A 483 -131.45 -26.30 45.07
CA ASN A 483 -131.91 -24.99 45.58
C ASN A 483 -130.82 -23.88 45.44
N MET A 484 -131.24 -22.62 45.64
CA MET A 484 -130.45 -21.38 45.87
C MET A 484 -129.17 -21.59 46.74
N SER A 485 -128.07 -20.83 46.68
CA SER A 485 -127.77 -19.46 46.21
C SER A 485 -126.21 -19.33 46.01
N SER A 486 -125.51 -18.19 45.82
CA SER A 486 -125.84 -16.75 45.75
C SER A 486 -124.83 -15.91 44.95
N LEU A 487 -125.35 -14.97 44.15
CA LEU A 487 -124.82 -13.65 43.78
C LEU A 487 -123.47 -13.15 44.39
N SER A 488 -122.51 -12.78 43.52
CA SER A 488 -121.76 -11.52 43.67
C SER A 488 -121.22 -10.97 42.33
N ARG A 489 -121.74 -9.79 41.98
CA ARG A 489 -121.40 -8.80 40.93
C ARG A 489 -120.12 -8.94 40.09
N ASN A 490 -120.34 -8.95 38.77
CA ASN A 490 -119.50 -8.21 37.82
C ASN A 490 -119.67 -6.69 38.01
N PRO A 491 -118.59 -5.92 37.82
CA PRO A 491 -118.63 -4.72 36.96
C PRO A 491 -117.46 -4.79 35.95
N TRP A 492 -117.68 -4.92 34.65
CA TRP A 492 -118.01 -3.83 33.72
C TRP A 492 -117.10 -2.59 33.82
N MET A 493 -116.29 -2.45 32.76
CA MET A 493 -115.82 -1.20 32.12
C MET A 493 -115.38 -0.04 33.01
N ASN A 494 -114.06 0.12 33.15
CA ASN A 494 -113.28 1.35 33.15
C ASN A 494 -111.79 0.92 33.17
N GLY A 495 -110.86 1.46 32.38
CA GLY A 495 -110.97 2.36 31.24
C GLY A 495 -109.59 2.61 30.61
N ILE A 496 -109.60 3.25 29.44
CA ILE A 496 -108.65 4.31 29.03
C ILE A 496 -107.15 3.99 28.99
N MET A 497 -106.65 3.87 27.75
CA MET A 497 -105.32 4.31 27.27
C MET A 497 -104.11 4.15 28.21
N GLU A 498 -103.43 3.00 28.13
CA GLU A 498 -101.97 3.03 28.25
C GLU A 498 -101.34 3.33 26.89
N ARG A 499 -100.36 4.24 26.90
CA ARG A 499 -99.79 4.85 25.70
C ARG A 499 -98.84 3.87 25.03
N SER A 500 -99.00 3.67 23.72
CA SER A 500 -97.92 3.13 22.89
C SER A 500 -96.71 4.06 22.97
N HIS A 501 -95.73 3.71 23.81
CA HIS A 501 -94.38 4.22 23.71
C HIS A 501 -93.68 3.58 22.51
N HIS A 502 -94.12 3.95 21.31
CA HIS A 502 -93.26 3.85 20.14
C HIS A 502 -92.10 4.81 20.37
N THR A 503 -90.96 4.27 20.78
CA THR A 503 -89.68 4.95 20.70
C THR A 503 -89.47 5.34 19.24
N ALA A 504 -89.61 6.63 18.95
CA ALA A 504 -89.27 7.18 17.65
C ALA A 504 -87.75 7.04 17.46
N VAL A 505 -87.33 5.95 16.84
CA VAL A 505 -85.98 5.78 16.30
C VAL A 505 -85.83 6.82 15.19
N LYS A 506 -85.37 8.01 15.58
CA LYS A 506 -84.87 9.00 14.64
C LYS A 506 -83.62 8.42 13.99
N PHE A 507 -83.78 7.87 12.79
CA PHE A 507 -82.67 7.81 11.85
C PHE A 507 -82.12 9.23 11.70
N ASN A 508 -80.90 9.43 12.17
CA ASN A 508 -80.17 10.67 11.99
C ASN A 508 -79.34 10.50 10.70
N PRO A 509 -79.77 11.04 9.54
CA PRO A 509 -78.99 10.93 8.32
C PRO A 509 -77.66 11.65 8.49
N GLY A 510 -76.59 11.04 7.99
CA GLY A 510 -75.22 11.32 8.42
C GLY A 510 -74.80 12.79 8.34
N SER A 511 -74.26 13.31 9.44
CA SER A 511 -73.46 14.54 9.43
C SER A 511 -72.12 14.28 8.75
N SER A 512 -72.13 14.34 7.42
CA SER A 512 -70.94 14.34 6.58
C SER A 512 -70.09 15.59 6.88
N LYS A 513 -69.21 15.51 7.88
CA LYS A 513 -68.01 16.36 7.94
C LYS A 513 -67.02 15.77 6.94
N LYS A 514 -67.08 16.20 5.68
CA LYS A 514 -66.18 17.25 5.18
C LYS A 514 -64.75 16.99 5.62
N GLY A 515 -64.05 16.14 4.86
CA GLY A 515 -62.60 16.14 4.87
C GLY A 515 -62.12 17.52 4.43
N LEU A 516 -61.46 18.22 5.35
CA LEU A 516 -60.72 19.45 5.05
C LEU A 516 -59.26 19.04 4.83
N PHE A 517 -59.00 18.40 3.69
CA PHE A 517 -57.64 18.23 3.20
C PHE A 517 -57.27 19.48 2.40
N ASP A 518 -56.44 20.31 3.01
CA ASP A 518 -55.89 21.52 2.41
C ASP A 518 -54.50 21.19 1.81
N PRO A 519 -54.34 21.17 0.47
CA PRO A 519 -53.07 20.89 -0.17
C PRO A 519 -52.21 22.16 -0.20
N GLY A 520 -51.69 22.55 0.97
CA GLY A 520 -50.78 23.68 1.17
C GLY A 520 -49.42 23.48 0.48
N LEU A 521 -49.38 23.69 -0.84
CA LEU A 521 -48.14 23.80 -1.61
C LEU A 521 -47.36 25.05 -1.19
N TYR A 522 -46.31 24.88 -0.38
CA TYR A 522 -45.25 25.88 -0.23
C TYR A 522 -43.86 25.23 -0.29
N LEU A 523 -43.27 25.25 -1.48
CA LEU A 523 -41.85 25.53 -1.62
C LEU A 523 -41.60 26.98 -1.17
N PRO A 524 -40.43 27.27 -0.60
CA PRO A 524 -39.54 28.10 -1.40
C PRO A 524 -38.08 27.62 -1.41
N ASN A 525 -37.39 28.01 -2.48
CA ASN A 525 -35.94 27.86 -2.68
C ASN A 525 -35.11 28.31 -1.47
N ARG A 526 -34.12 27.50 -1.09
CA ARG A 526 -32.71 27.88 -1.21
C ARG A 526 -31.79 26.66 -1.20
#